data_AF-A0A1M4MLK9-F1
#
_entry.id   AF-A0A1M4MLK9-F1
#
_cell.length_a   1.000
_cell.length_b   1.000
_cell.length_c   1.000
_cell.angle_alpha   90.00
_cell.angle_beta   90.00
_cell.angle_gamma   90.00
#
_symmetry.space_group_name_H-M   'P 1'
#
loop_
_entity.id
_entity.type
_entity.pdbx_description
1 polymer ?
#
loop_
_entity_poly.entity_id
_entity_poly.type
_entity_poly.pdbx_seq_one_letter_code
_entity_poly.pdbx_strand_id
1 'polypeptide(L)'
;MATIDEVDTMRDARDVDGLIRALADPDEFVRSQAALSLGTLADPKAQEPLARMRDEDPSASAREAAATAYKWVVGRLQEVEATR
;
A
#
# COMPACT_ATOMS: atom_id res chain seq x y z
N MET A 1 -14.25 -6.48 -5.61
CA MET A 1 -13.33 -7.56 -5.97
C MET A 1 -12.58 -7.10 -7.19
N ALA A 2 -11.50 -6.37 -6.94
CA ALA A 2 -10.44 -6.15 -7.92
C ALA A 2 -9.64 -7.44 -8.07
N THR A 3 -8.97 -7.59 -9.20
CA THR A 3 -8.06 -8.70 -9.49
C THR A 3 -6.60 -8.27 -9.30
N ILE A 4 -5.68 -9.22 -9.18
CA ILE A 4 -4.25 -8.93 -9.08
C ILE A 4 -3.76 -8.14 -10.31
N ASP A 5 -4.24 -8.51 -11.50
CA ASP A 5 -3.90 -7.81 -12.75
C ASP A 5 -4.39 -6.35 -12.75
N GLU A 6 -5.57 -6.08 -12.17
CA GLU A 6 -6.07 -4.71 -12.00
C GLU A 6 -5.21 -3.91 -11.02
N VAL A 7 -4.76 -4.53 -9.93
CA VAL A 7 -3.85 -3.87 -8.96
C VAL A 7 -2.51 -3.54 -9.60
N ASP A 8 -1.94 -4.45 -10.39
CA ASP A 8 -0.71 -4.19 -11.14
C ASP A 8 -0.91 -3.08 -12.17
N THR A 9 -2.05 -3.05 -12.87
CA THR A 9 -2.40 -1.97 -13.81
C THR A 9 -2.50 -0.62 -13.09
N MET A 10 -3.13 -0.56 -11.91
CA MET A 10 -3.22 0.66 -11.10
C MET A 10 -1.83 1.12 -10.65
N ARG A 11 -0.96 0.19 -10.24
CA ARG A 11 0.43 0.51 -9.86
C ARG A 11 1.20 1.11 -11.04
N ASP A 12 1.11 0.50 -12.20
CA ASP A 12 1.83 0.92 -13.40
C ASP A 12 1.33 2.28 -13.90
N ALA A 13 0.03 2.54 -13.76
CA ALA A 13 -0.59 3.85 -14.01
C ALA A 13 -0.33 4.88 -12.89
N ARG A 14 0.31 4.47 -11.78
CA ARG A 14 0.49 5.26 -10.54
C ARG A 14 -0.84 5.79 -9.98
N ASP A 15 -1.92 5.04 -10.13
CA ASP A 15 -3.24 5.34 -9.57
C ASP A 15 -3.28 5.01 -8.07
N VAL A 16 -2.72 5.93 -7.28
CA VAL A 16 -2.65 5.81 -5.82
C VAL A 16 -4.05 5.74 -5.20
N ASP A 17 -5.01 6.53 -5.71
CA ASP A 17 -6.36 6.56 -5.17
C ASP A 17 -7.11 5.24 -5.46
N GLY A 18 -6.88 4.64 -6.65
CA GLY A 18 -7.34 3.30 -7.01
C GLY A 18 -6.77 2.23 -6.09
N LEU A 19 -5.45 2.25 -5.87
CA LEU A 19 -4.78 1.30 -4.97
C LEU A 19 -5.25 1.44 -3.51
N ILE A 20 -5.51 2.67 -3.02
CA ILE A 20 -6.07 2.89 -1.68
C ILE A 20 -7.46 2.23 -1.56
N ARG A 21 -8.30 2.30 -2.60
CA ARG A 21 -9.60 1.60 -2.61
C ARG A 21 -9.43 0.08 -2.58
N ALA A 22 -8.42 -0.46 -3.26
CA ALA A 22 -8.12 -1.88 -3.28
C ALA A 22 -7.67 -2.44 -1.91
N LEU A 23 -7.22 -1.59 -0.97
CA LEU A 23 -6.96 -2.01 0.42
C LEU A 23 -8.22 -2.44 1.18
N ALA A 24 -9.42 -2.16 0.67
CA ALA A 24 -10.68 -2.60 1.27
C ALA A 24 -11.30 -3.81 0.53
N ASP A 25 -10.56 -4.44 -0.38
CA ASP A 25 -11.08 -5.57 -1.14
C ASP A 25 -11.37 -6.78 -0.23
N PRO A 26 -12.46 -7.55 -0.46
CA PRO A 26 -12.73 -8.76 0.31
C PRO A 26 -11.60 -9.79 0.24
N ASP A 27 -10.85 -9.86 -0.86
CA ASP A 27 -9.75 -10.79 -1.02
C ASP A 27 -8.47 -10.27 -0.35
N GLU A 28 -7.94 -11.04 0.60
CA GLU A 28 -6.71 -10.70 1.32
C GLU A 28 -5.47 -10.64 0.44
N PHE A 29 -5.42 -11.41 -0.66
CA PHE A 29 -4.32 -11.35 -1.62
C PHE A 29 -4.34 -10.01 -2.37
N VAL A 30 -5.53 -9.55 -2.76
CA VAL A 30 -5.72 -8.25 -3.42
C VAL A 30 -5.33 -7.11 -2.49
N ARG A 31 -5.78 -7.14 -1.22
CA ARG A 31 -5.38 -6.14 -0.23
C ARG A 31 -3.87 -6.11 -0.02
N SER A 32 -3.24 -7.29 0.11
CA SER A 32 -1.79 -7.41 0.30
C SER A 32 -1.01 -6.86 -0.90
N GLN A 33 -1.42 -7.19 -2.12
CA GLN A 33 -0.79 -6.69 -3.35
C GLN A 33 -0.95 -5.18 -3.51
N ALA A 34 -2.13 -4.65 -3.16
CA ALA A 34 -2.38 -3.21 -3.17
C ALA A 34 -1.48 -2.48 -2.16
N ALA A 35 -1.32 -3.04 -0.95
CA ALA A 35 -0.44 -2.48 0.07
C ALA A 35 1.01 -2.42 -0.41
N LEU A 36 1.53 -3.52 -0.96
CA LEU A 36 2.90 -3.56 -1.51
C LEU A 36 3.09 -2.58 -2.66
N SER A 37 2.11 -2.50 -3.57
CA SER A 37 2.13 -1.57 -4.71
C SER A 37 2.19 -0.10 -4.26
N LEU A 38 1.39 0.27 -3.25
CA LEU A 38 1.46 1.59 -2.62
C LEU A 38 2.82 1.86 -1.98
N GLY A 39 3.39 0.87 -1.30
CA GLY A 39 4.74 0.94 -0.73
C GLY A 39 5.81 1.17 -1.81
N THR A 40 5.68 0.55 -2.98
CA THR A 40 6.58 0.74 -4.13
C THR A 40 6.46 2.12 -4.74
N LEU A 41 5.25 2.69 -4.82
CA LEU A 41 5.04 4.06 -5.28
C LEU A 41 5.57 5.09 -4.27
N ALA A 42 5.59 4.75 -2.98
CA ALA A 42 5.99 5.61 -1.87
C ALA A 42 5.30 6.99 -1.89
N ASP A 43 4.03 7.00 -2.29
CA ASP A 43 3.23 8.22 -2.25
C ASP A 43 2.85 8.54 -0.78
N PRO A 44 3.04 9.78 -0.31
CA PRO A 44 2.66 10.19 1.05
C PRO A 44 1.19 9.89 1.38
N LYS A 45 0.29 9.94 0.39
CA LYS A 45 -1.14 9.63 0.58
C LYS A 45 -1.37 8.19 1.05
N ALA A 46 -0.43 7.28 0.79
CA ALA A 46 -0.53 5.89 1.21
C ALA A 46 -0.23 5.68 2.70
N GLN A 47 0.39 6.67 3.38
CA GLN A 47 0.86 6.50 4.76
C GLN A 47 -0.27 6.14 5.73
N GLU A 48 -1.33 6.96 5.76
CA GLU A 48 -2.45 6.77 6.68
C GLU A 48 -3.28 5.50 6.35
N PRO A 49 -3.64 5.22 5.08
CA PRO A 49 -4.29 3.97 4.70
C PRO A 49 -3.49 2.71 5.06
N LEU A 50 -2.17 2.71 4.84
CA LEU A 50 -1.31 1.58 5.18
C LEU A 50 -1.17 1.39 6.70
N ALA A 51 -1.10 2.48 7.47
CA ALA A 51 -1.09 2.40 8.94
C ALA A 51 -2.38 1.78 9.47
N ARG A 52 -3.53 2.22 8.94
CA ARG A 52 -4.82 1.68 9.31
C ARG A 52 -4.94 0.19 8.97
N MET A 53 -4.57 -0.20 7.75
CA MET A 53 -4.60 -1.60 7.34
C MET A 53 -3.69 -2.47 8.20
N ARG A 54 -2.49 -1.99 8.53
CA ARG A 54 -1.58 -2.70 9.45
C ARG A 54 -2.23 -2.99 10.80
N ASP A 55 -3.04 -2.09 11.33
CA ASP A 55 -3.59 -2.19 12.68
C ASP A 55 -4.97 -2.87 12.71
N GLU A 56 -5.79 -2.69 11.66
CA GLU A 56 -7.21 -3.12 11.63
C GLU A 56 -7.49 -4.30 10.70
N ASP A 57 -6.60 -4.68 9.76
CA ASP A 57 -6.91 -5.73 8.78
C ASP A 57 -7.08 -7.10 9.47
N PRO A 58 -8.15 -7.86 9.14
CA PRO A 58 -8.38 -9.18 9.73
C PRO A 58 -7.29 -10.20 9.41
N SER A 59 -6.63 -10.09 8.25
CA SER A 59 -5.62 -11.04 7.79
C SER A 59 -4.23 -10.66 8.28
N ALA A 60 -3.57 -11.58 8.99
CA ALA A 60 -2.22 -11.35 9.49
C ALA A 60 -1.22 -11.08 8.35
N SER A 61 -1.34 -11.83 7.24
CA SER A 61 -0.49 -11.66 6.06
C SER A 61 -0.67 -10.28 5.43
N ALA A 62 -1.91 -9.80 5.35
CA ALA A 62 -2.21 -8.47 4.84
C ALA A 62 -1.66 -7.36 5.76
N ARG A 63 -1.76 -7.52 7.09
CA ARG A 63 -1.13 -6.60 8.05
C ARG A 63 0.40 -6.53 7.90
N GLU A 64 1.06 -7.67 7.68
CA GLU A 64 2.51 -7.73 7.45
C GLU A 64 2.93 -7.02 6.16
N ALA A 65 2.16 -7.22 5.08
CA ALA A 65 2.36 -6.51 3.82
C ALA A 65 2.23 -4.99 4.01
N ALA A 66 1.18 -4.54 4.72
CA ALA A 66 0.97 -3.14 5.06
C ALA A 66 2.08 -2.56 5.94
N ALA A 67 2.56 -3.30 6.95
CA ALA A 67 3.68 -2.90 7.80
C ALA A 67 4.97 -2.70 6.99
N THR A 68 5.23 -3.59 6.04
CA THR A 68 6.42 -3.53 5.17
C THR A 68 6.32 -2.34 4.22
N ALA A 69 5.18 -2.17 3.55
CA ALA A 69 4.92 -1.05 2.67
C ALA A 69 5.01 0.30 3.40
N TYR A 70 4.47 0.39 4.63
CA TYR A 70 4.55 1.58 5.46
C TYR A 70 6.00 2.01 5.72
N LYS A 71 6.90 1.04 6.00
CA LYS A 71 8.33 1.32 6.17
C LYS A 71 8.96 1.87 4.90
N TRP A 72 8.55 1.41 3.72
CA TRP A 72 9.06 1.95 2.45
C TRP A 72 8.58 3.36 2.17
N VAL A 73 7.31 3.67 2.50
CA VAL A 73 6.77 5.03 2.39
C VAL A 73 7.54 5.95 3.34
N VAL A 74 7.60 5.63 4.63
CA VAL A 74 8.26 6.49 5.63
C VAL A 74 9.78 6.55 5.44
N GLY A 75 10.42 5.44 5.11
CA GLY A 75 11.86 5.39 4.86
C GLY A 75 12.30 6.26 3.69
N ARG A 76 11.53 6.26 2.59
CA ARG A 76 11.82 7.16 1.46
C ARG A 76 11.53 8.63 1.75
N LEU A 77 10.54 8.94 2.59
CA LEU A 77 10.33 10.32 3.04
C LEU A 77 11.53 10.85 3.83
N GLN A 78 12.11 10.02 4.70
CA GLN A 78 13.28 10.38 5.50
C GLN A 78 14.55 10.63 4.65
N GLU A 79 14.74 9.89 3.55
CA GLU A 79 15.87 10.12 2.63
C GLU A 79 15.75 11.45 1.87
N VAL A 80 14.53 11.85 1.48
CA VAL A 80 14.30 13.12 0.78
C VAL A 80 14.52 14.31 1.73
N GLU A 81 14.14 14.18 3.00
CA GLU A 81 14.36 15.21 4.02
C GLU A 81 15.83 15.34 4.46
N ALA A 82 16.60 14.25 4.44
CA ALA A 82 18.02 14.24 4.83
C ALA A 82 18.96 14.89 3.80
N THR A 83 18.46 15.23 2.61
CA THR A 83 19.24 15.86 1.53
C THR A 83 18.99 17.39 1.44
N ARG A 84 18.36 18.01 2.46
CA ARG A 84 18.07 19.44 2.49
C ARG A 84 18.89 20.22 3.51
#